data_AF-G3XQH4-F1
#
_entry.id   AF-G3XQH4-F1
#
_cell.length_a   1.000
_cell.length_b   1.000
_cell.length_c   1.000
_cell.angle_alpha   90.00
_cell.angle_beta   90.00
_cell.angle_gamma   90.00
#
_symmetry.space_group_name_H-M   'P 1'
#
loop_
_entity.id
_entity.type
_entity.pdbx_description
1 polymer ?
#
loop_
_entity_poly.entity_id
_entity_poly.type
_entity_poly.pdbx_seq_one_letter_code
_entity_poly.pdbx_strand_id
1 'polypeptide(L)'
;MAAKKRSIRRRRSSSKRSTYQQRNRRRNSLFLKAFEYCNLCEADIALVIRLKHNGQVFKFNSNSQWHPSREELVGNLYNSLKDMSYPKPREITWCELAAQYEIGEAKM
;
A
#
# COMPACT_ATOMS: atom_id res chain seq x y z
N MET A 1 0.07 -11.32 24.83
CA MET A 1 -0.17 -12.42 23.87
C MET A 1 0.47 -12.05 22.54
N ALA A 2 1.31 -12.91 21.96
CA ALA A 2 1.90 -12.63 20.65
C ALA A 2 0.81 -12.66 19.56
N ALA A 3 0.70 -11.59 18.77
CA ALA A 3 -0.26 -11.53 17.67
C ALA A 3 0.09 -12.60 16.61
N LYS A 4 -0.90 -13.44 16.25
CA LYS A 4 -0.73 -14.47 15.22
C LYS A 4 -0.46 -13.82 13.86
N LYS A 5 0.65 -14.16 13.21
CA LYS A 5 0.98 -13.63 11.88
C LYS A 5 -0.06 -14.07 10.85
N ARG A 6 -0.40 -13.15 9.94
CA ARG A 6 -1.36 -13.41 8.86
C ARG A 6 -0.65 -14.14 7.72
N SER A 7 -1.18 -15.27 7.25
CA SER A 7 -0.55 -15.99 6.14
C SER A 7 -0.98 -15.43 4.77
N ILE A 8 0.00 -15.09 3.94
CA ILE A 8 -0.18 -14.80 2.52
C ILE A 8 0.13 -16.09 1.76
N ARG A 9 -0.90 -16.77 1.28
CA ARG A 9 -0.73 -17.97 0.48
C ARG A 9 -0.22 -17.63 -0.92
N ARG A 10 0.88 -18.27 -1.32
CA ARG A 10 1.31 -18.30 -2.72
C ARG A 10 0.35 -19.14 -3.56
N ARG A 11 0.31 -18.84 -4.86
CA ARG A 11 -0.52 -19.58 -5.80
C ARG A 11 0.07 -20.98 -6.02
N ARG A 12 -0.79 -21.99 -6.18
CA ARG A 12 -0.38 -23.37 -6.47
C ARG A 12 0.11 -23.59 -7.90
N SER A 13 -0.29 -22.76 -8.84
CA SER A 13 0.10 -22.88 -10.25
C SER A 13 0.73 -21.56 -10.73
N SER A 14 1.50 -21.58 -11.82
CA SER A 14 2.31 -20.42 -12.26
C SER A 14 2.05 -19.98 -13.71
N SER A 15 0.98 -20.47 -14.36
CA SER A 15 0.69 -20.13 -15.77
C SER A 15 0.54 -18.61 -16.01
N LYS A 16 0.83 -18.14 -17.23
CA LYS A 16 0.71 -16.71 -17.60
C LYS A 16 -0.70 -16.16 -17.30
N ARG A 17 -1.74 -16.87 -17.75
CA ARG A 17 -3.15 -16.50 -17.55
C ARG A 17 -3.49 -16.33 -16.07
N SER A 18 -3.03 -17.24 -15.24
CA SER A 18 -3.41 -17.28 -13.84
C SER A 18 -2.67 -16.25 -12.97
N THR A 19 -1.41 -15.98 -13.29
CA THR A 19 -0.63 -14.87 -12.72
C THR A 19 -1.27 -13.53 -13.07
N TYR A 20 -1.70 -13.36 -14.33
CA TYR A 20 -2.45 -12.18 -14.78
C TYR A 20 -3.76 -12.00 -13.99
N GLN A 21 -4.54 -13.06 -13.81
CA GLN A 21 -5.79 -13.03 -13.05
C GLN A 21 -5.56 -12.67 -11.57
N GLN A 22 -4.57 -13.29 -10.92
CA GLN A 22 -4.22 -12.95 -9.53
C GLN A 22 -3.84 -11.48 -9.40
N ARG A 23 -3.01 -10.98 -10.32
CA ARG A 23 -2.57 -9.59 -10.33
C ARG A 23 -3.75 -8.64 -10.47
N ASN A 24 -4.65 -8.88 -11.43
CA ASN A 24 -5.83 -8.05 -11.64
C ASN A 24 -6.75 -8.06 -10.41
N ARG A 25 -7.01 -9.23 -9.82
CA ARG A 25 -7.84 -9.33 -8.60
C ARG A 25 -7.25 -8.55 -7.44
N ARG A 26 -5.96 -8.75 -7.13
CA ARG A 26 -5.29 -8.05 -6.03
C ARG A 26 -5.22 -6.54 -6.26
N ARG A 27 -4.93 -6.11 -7.48
CA ARG A 27 -4.93 -4.69 -7.85
C ARG A 27 -6.31 -4.07 -7.67
N ASN A 28 -7.36 -4.72 -8.19
CA ASN A 28 -8.72 -4.20 -8.08
C ASN A 28 -9.19 -4.15 -6.61
N SER A 29 -8.91 -5.19 -5.81
CA SER A 29 -9.22 -5.17 -4.37
C SER A 29 -8.46 -4.07 -3.62
N LEU A 30 -7.20 -3.80 -3.99
CA LEU A 30 -6.43 -2.74 -3.38
C LEU A 30 -7.02 -1.36 -3.69
N PHE A 31 -7.39 -1.10 -4.96
CA PHE A 31 -8.08 0.14 -5.33
C PHE A 31 -9.42 0.28 -4.64
N LEU A 32 -10.21 -0.79 -4.54
CA LEU A 32 -11.47 -0.78 -3.81
C LEU A 32 -11.26 -0.40 -2.34
N LYS A 33 -10.27 -1.00 -1.66
CA LYS A 33 -9.97 -0.67 -0.25
C LYS A 33 -9.46 0.76 -0.07
N ALA A 34 -8.65 1.26 -1.00
CA ALA A 34 -8.23 2.65 -1.01
C ALA A 34 -9.43 3.61 -1.15
N PHE A 35 -10.35 3.30 -2.08
CA PHE A 35 -11.58 4.06 -2.28
C PHE A 35 -12.51 4.00 -1.07
N GLU A 36 -12.75 2.82 -0.50
CA GLU A 36 -13.55 2.66 0.72
C GLU A 36 -12.96 3.50 1.86
N TYR A 37 -11.65 3.45 2.07
CA TYR A 37 -11.01 4.16 3.17
C TYR A 37 -11.11 5.68 3.04
N CYS A 38 -10.86 6.24 1.85
CA CYS A 38 -10.97 7.69 1.67
C CYS A 38 -12.40 8.20 1.87
N ASN A 39 -13.41 7.41 1.47
CA ASN A 39 -14.81 7.78 1.66
C ASN A 39 -15.30 7.60 3.11
N LEU A 40 -14.80 6.60 3.84
CA LEU A 40 -15.31 6.25 5.17
C LEU A 40 -14.52 6.88 6.32
N CYS A 41 -13.29 7.35 6.07
CA CYS A 41 -12.38 7.78 7.13
C CYS A 41 -11.83 9.20 6.95
N GLU A 42 -12.47 10.03 6.11
CA GLU A 42 -12.06 11.43 5.88
C GLU A 42 -10.56 11.58 5.58
N ALA A 43 -10.04 10.68 4.74
CA ALA A 43 -8.61 10.58 4.47
C ALA A 43 -8.31 10.76 2.99
N ASP A 44 -7.38 11.64 2.67
CA ASP A 44 -6.81 11.70 1.33
C ASP A 44 -5.85 10.52 1.12
N ILE A 45 -6.04 9.78 0.02
CA ILE A 45 -5.19 8.68 -0.43
C ILE A 45 -4.67 8.95 -1.84
N ALA A 46 -3.37 8.74 -2.01
CA ALA A 46 -2.69 8.57 -3.29
C ALA A 46 -2.06 7.16 -3.36
N LEU A 47 -2.42 6.38 -4.38
CA LEU A 47 -1.89 5.03 -4.59
C LEU A 47 -1.28 4.92 -5.98
N VAL A 48 0.00 4.54 -6.04
CA VAL A 48 0.74 4.31 -7.28
C VAL A 48 1.28 2.89 -7.32
N ILE A 49 0.97 2.15 -8.38
CA ILE A 49 1.44 0.78 -8.61
C ILE A 49 2.24 0.77 -9.91
N ARG A 50 3.54 0.46 -9.82
CA ARG A 50 4.37 0.17 -10.99
C ARG A 50 4.58 -1.33 -11.12
N LEU A 51 4.22 -1.90 -12.26
CA LEU A 51 4.52 -3.29 -12.59
C LEU A 51 6.00 -3.44 -12.94
N LYS A 52 6.74 -4.19 -12.13
CA LYS A 52 8.19 -4.38 -12.34
C LYS A 52 8.57 -4.99 -13.69
N HIS A 53 7.74 -5.89 -14.23
CA HIS A 53 8.06 -6.66 -15.44
C HIS A 53 7.88 -5.88 -16.76
N ASN A 54 7.06 -4.83 -16.79
CA ASN A 54 6.77 -4.08 -18.02
C ASN A 54 6.69 -2.56 -17.82
N GLY A 55 6.97 -2.07 -16.61
CA GLY A 55 6.93 -0.65 -16.28
C GLY A 55 5.53 -0.04 -16.20
N GLN A 56 4.45 -0.77 -16.50
CA GLN A 56 3.09 -0.22 -16.53
C GLN A 56 2.71 0.37 -15.17
N VAL A 57 2.19 1.60 -15.19
CA VAL A 57 1.80 2.34 -13.98
C VAL A 57 0.28 2.44 -13.89
N PHE A 58 -0.27 2.16 -12.71
CA PHE A 58 -1.64 2.46 -12.32
C PHE A 58 -1.62 3.49 -11.21
N LYS A 59 -2.48 4.50 -11.31
CA LYS A 59 -2.58 5.59 -10.33
C LYS A 59 -4.03 5.74 -9.87
N PHE A 60 -4.22 5.97 -8.59
CA PHE A 60 -5.45 6.47 -8.00
C PHE A 60 -5.11 7.63 -7.08
N ASN A 61 -5.87 8.71 -7.18
CA ASN A 61 -5.80 9.81 -6.26
C ASN A 61 -7.24 10.22 -5.92
N SER A 62 -7.55 10.22 -4.64
CA SER A 62 -8.85 10.66 -4.12
C SER A 62 -9.04 12.18 -4.20
N ASN A 63 -7.95 12.93 -4.18
CA ASN A 63 -7.95 14.38 -4.27
C ASN A 63 -6.89 14.85 -5.26
N SER A 64 -7.32 15.33 -6.43
CA SER A 64 -6.43 15.74 -7.51
C SER A 64 -5.49 16.90 -7.15
N GLN A 65 -5.79 17.65 -6.09
CA GLN A 65 -4.97 18.75 -5.60
C GLN A 65 -3.95 18.28 -4.55
N TRP A 66 -4.24 17.19 -3.84
CA TRP A 66 -3.34 16.63 -2.84
C TRP A 66 -2.32 15.69 -3.50
N HIS A 67 -1.06 16.10 -3.44
CA HIS A 67 0.09 15.23 -3.69
C HIS A 67 1.07 15.50 -2.55
N PRO A 68 1.35 14.53 -1.67
CA PRO A 68 2.30 14.78 -0.61
C PRO A 68 3.66 15.02 -1.27
N SER A 69 4.20 16.22 -1.08
CA SER A 69 5.52 16.61 -1.56
C SER A 69 6.58 15.65 -0.99
N ARG A 70 7.72 15.54 -1.66
CA ARG A 70 8.82 14.70 -1.15
C ARG A 70 9.24 15.15 0.25
N GLU A 71 9.10 16.44 0.54
CA GLU A 71 9.45 17.09 1.80
C GLU A 71 8.45 16.77 2.92
N GLU A 72 7.15 16.71 2.60
CA GLU A 72 6.09 16.25 3.51
C GLU A 72 6.21 14.74 3.80
N LEU A 73 6.59 13.94 2.80
CA LEU A 73 6.82 12.50 2.96
C LEU A 73 8.08 12.17 3.77
N VAL A 74 9.13 12.99 3.66
CA VAL A 74 10.43 12.75 4.30
C VAL A 74 10.50 13.40 5.71
N GLY A 75 9.40 14.00 6.19
CA GLY A 75 9.30 14.51 7.57
C GLY A 75 10.18 15.72 7.88
N ASN A 76 10.92 16.24 6.89
CA ASN A 76 11.85 17.36 7.09
C ASN A 76 11.15 18.73 7.13
N LEU A 77 9.90 18.82 6.66
CA LEU A 77 9.05 20.01 6.83
C LEU A 77 8.32 20.03 8.20
N TYR A 78 8.59 19.09 9.11
CA TYR A 78 7.97 19.06 10.44
C TYR A 78 8.62 20.05 11.43
N ASN A 79 9.78 20.64 11.09
CA ASN A 79 10.44 21.62 11.95
C ASN A 79 9.87 23.05 11.83
N SER A 80 9.17 23.37 10.74
CA SER A 80 8.60 24.72 10.51
C SER A 80 7.10 24.84 10.86
N LEU A 81 6.39 23.73 11.06
CA LEU A 81 4.97 23.67 11.44
C LEU A 81 4.78 23.31 12.93
N LYS A 82 5.79 23.60 13.76
CA LYS A 82 5.91 23.17 15.16
C LYS A 82 4.77 23.67 16.07
N ASP A 83 3.99 24.65 15.61
CA ASP A 83 2.88 25.25 16.37
C ASP A 83 1.50 24.62 16.07
N MET A 84 1.40 23.71 15.10
CA MET A 84 0.14 23.02 14.79
C MET A 84 0.17 21.59 15.30
N SER A 85 -0.79 21.28 16.17
CA SER A 85 -1.02 20.05 16.94
C SER A 85 -1.31 18.80 16.07
N TYR A 86 -0.53 18.55 15.02
CA TYR A 86 -0.65 17.37 14.18
C TYR A 86 0.36 16.31 14.61
N PRO A 87 -0.06 15.03 14.74
CA PRO A 87 0.84 13.96 15.10
C PRO A 87 1.94 13.82 14.05
N LYS A 88 3.16 13.50 14.52
CA LYS A 88 4.30 13.21 13.65
C LYS A 88 3.91 12.14 12.62
N PRO A 89 4.17 12.37 11.32
CA PRO A 89 3.92 11.36 10.29
C PRO A 89 4.57 10.03 10.67
N ARG A 90 3.80 8.95 10.60
CA ARG A 90 4.29 7.59 10.86
C ARG A 90 4.56 6.89 9.54
N GLU A 91 5.83 6.63 9.28
CA GLU A 91 6.24 5.76 8.17
C GLU A 91 6.09 4.29 8.60
N ILE A 92 5.48 3.46 7.74
CA ILE A 92 5.46 2.00 7.90
C ILE A 92 6.48 1.44 6.91
N THR A 93 7.58 0.92 7.42
CA THR A 93 8.65 0.37 6.58
C THR A 93 8.25 -0.97 5.96
N TRP A 94 8.94 -1.37 4.90
CA TRP A 94 8.73 -2.70 4.34
C TRP A 94 9.03 -3.80 5.37
N CYS A 95 10.08 -3.65 6.17
CA CYS A 95 10.44 -4.61 7.22
C CYS A 95 9.33 -4.74 8.27
N GLU A 96 8.77 -3.62 8.72
CA GLU A 96 7.66 -3.60 9.69
C GLU A 96 6.41 -4.26 9.12
N LEU A 97 6.06 -3.98 7.87
CA LEU A 97 4.90 -4.58 7.24
C LEU A 97 5.13 -6.08 6.99
N ALA A 98 6.30 -6.46 6.50
CA ALA A 98 6.68 -7.85 6.27
C ALA A 98 6.66 -8.68 7.56
N ALA A 99 7.04 -8.11 8.70
CA ALA A 99 7.00 -8.79 9.99
C ALA A 99 5.59 -9.24 10.40
N GLN A 100 4.53 -8.60 9.89
CA GLN A 100 3.14 -8.94 10.19
C GLN A 100 2.60 -10.13 9.40
N TYR A 101 3.27 -10.51 8.31
CA TYR A 101 2.77 -11.52 7.38
C TYR A 101 3.76 -12.66 7.18
N GLU A 102 3.25 -13.89 7.15
CA GLU A 102 4.01 -15.06 6.72
C GLU A 102 3.72 -15.35 5.26
N ILE A 103 4.74 -15.39 4.41
CA ILE A 103 4.58 -15.81 3.02
C ILE A 103 4.63 -17.34 3.00
N GLY A 104 3.47 -17.98 2.89
CA GLY A 104 3.38 -19.43 2.83
C GLY A 104 3.98 -19.95 1.51
N GLU A 105 4.87 -20.94 1.61
CA GLU A 105 5.39 -21.63 0.43
C GLU A 105 4.26 -22.39 -0.28
N ALA A 106 4.34 -22.43 -1.61
CA ALA A 106 3.47 -23.30 -2.38
C ALA A 106 3.95 -24.74 -2.12
N LYS A 107 3.12 -25.57 -1.47
CA LYS A 107 3.39 -27.01 -1.42
C LYS A 107 3.46 -27.51 -2.87
N MET A 108 4.61 -28.12 -3.22
CA MET A 108 4.86 -28.77 -4.50
C MET A 108 3.82 -29.88 -4.75
#